data_AF-A0A6P2AQR0-F1
#
_entry.id   AF-A0A6P2AQR0-F1
#
_cell.length_a   1.000
_cell.length_b   1.000
_cell.length_c   1.000
_cell.angle_alpha   90.00
_cell.angle_beta   90.00
_cell.angle_gamma   90.00
#
_symmetry.space_group_name_H-M   'P 1'
#
loop_
_entity.id
_entity.type
_entity.pdbx_description
1 polymer ?
#
loop_
_entity_poly.entity_id
_entity_poly.type
_entity_poly.pdbx_seq_one_letter_code
_entity_poly.pdbx_strand_id
1 'polypeptide(L)'
;MMKCLNLQTILIIGIAKVLFAAAMVGCASARLGGGVDRTGGLAVELEMRGDDDSAAFYRLTRSGQLEFAGGRDANQKRISWTGQLDEDDIASVRELLETHGWLSGEASRRLERSVPDSAVKRRYDLTVRQGRETRRYQVIGPDSAMTELYDQLDRLAARRFDSVLDQLPRAGDQQ
;
A
#
# COMPACT_ATOMS: atom_id res chain seq x y z
N MET A 1 -0.09 -50.98 -50.98
CA MET A 1 0.65 -52.22 -50.66
C MET A 1 1.88 -51.81 -49.86
N MET A 2 1.83 -51.84 -48.53
CA MET A 2 2.06 -52.99 -47.63
C MET A 2 3.52 -53.47 -47.58
N LYS A 3 4.09 -53.30 -46.37
CA LYS A 3 5.14 -54.09 -45.69
C LYS A 3 6.57 -53.86 -46.23
N CYS A 4 7.62 -53.73 -45.42
CA CYS A 4 7.95 -54.50 -44.22
C CYS A 4 8.71 -53.67 -43.16
N LEU A 5 8.33 -53.87 -41.89
CA LEU A 5 9.26 -53.79 -40.77
C LEU A 5 10.25 -54.96 -40.84
N ASN A 6 11.52 -54.70 -40.51
CA ASN A 6 12.36 -55.60 -39.70
C ASN A 6 13.55 -54.76 -39.20
N LEU A 7 13.68 -54.45 -37.91
CA LEU A 7 13.93 -55.35 -36.77
C LEU A 7 15.30 -56.01 -36.88
N GLN A 8 16.07 -55.85 -35.79
CA GLN A 8 17.22 -56.63 -35.33
C GLN A 8 18.63 -56.00 -35.36
N THR A 9 19.02 -55.59 -34.14
CA THR A 9 20.27 -55.95 -33.42
C THR A 9 21.52 -55.17 -33.86
N ILE A 10 22.24 -54.44 -33.00
CA ILE A 10 23.09 -54.88 -31.87
C ILE A 10 23.45 -53.60 -31.07
N LEU A 11 22.96 -53.42 -29.85
CA LEU A 11 23.70 -53.66 -28.60
C LEU A 11 24.96 -52.79 -28.43
N ILE A 12 24.84 -51.61 -27.79
CA ILE A 12 25.87 -51.13 -26.85
C ILE A 12 25.16 -50.62 -25.58
N ILE A 13 25.32 -51.44 -24.54
CA ILE A 13 25.01 -51.22 -23.14
C ILE A 13 26.06 -50.25 -22.58
N GLY A 14 25.65 -49.20 -21.87
CA GLY A 14 26.60 -48.23 -21.32
C GLY A 14 26.01 -47.20 -20.36
N ILE A 15 25.35 -47.68 -19.31
CA ILE A 15 25.21 -47.11 -17.96
C ILE A 15 25.61 -45.62 -17.80
N ALA A 16 24.61 -44.75 -17.69
CA ALA A 16 24.69 -43.56 -16.83
C ALA A 16 23.28 -43.16 -16.37
N LYS A 17 22.72 -43.96 -15.46
CA LYS A 17 21.63 -43.54 -14.58
C LYS A 17 22.17 -42.43 -13.67
N VAL A 18 22.08 -41.17 -14.09
CA VAL A 18 22.16 -40.06 -13.14
C VAL A 18 20.74 -39.77 -12.69
N LEU A 19 20.37 -40.40 -11.58
CA LEU A 19 19.35 -39.92 -10.67
C LEU A 19 19.65 -38.45 -10.36
N PHE A 20 18.80 -37.53 -10.81
CA PHE A 20 18.67 -36.21 -10.18
C PHE A 20 17.26 -36.10 -9.62
N ALA A 21 17.03 -36.88 -8.57
CA ALA A 21 15.91 -36.72 -7.67
C ALA A 21 16.44 -36.01 -6.42
N ALA A 22 16.00 -34.78 -6.19
CA ALA A 22 15.54 -34.27 -4.89
C ALA A 22 15.55 -32.73 -4.88
N ALA A 23 14.33 -32.20 -4.78
CA ALA A 23 13.95 -31.14 -3.85
C ALA A 23 14.95 -30.01 -3.59
N MET A 24 14.74 -28.87 -4.25
CA MET A 24 14.80 -27.58 -3.57
C MET A 24 13.45 -26.89 -3.80
N VAL A 25 12.54 -27.08 -2.84
CA VAL A 25 12.24 -26.12 -1.76
C VAL A 25 11.41 -24.98 -2.35
N GLY A 26 10.15 -24.97 -1.91
CA GLY A 26 9.07 -24.21 -2.51
C GLY A 26 9.41 -22.74 -2.73
N CYS A 27 8.77 -22.18 -3.75
CA CYS A 27 8.34 -20.80 -3.69
C CYS A 27 7.51 -20.63 -2.41
N ALA A 28 8.20 -20.35 -1.30
CA ALA A 28 7.65 -19.50 -0.28
C ALA A 28 7.32 -18.21 -1.02
N SER A 29 6.08 -18.09 -1.47
CA SER A 29 5.47 -16.79 -1.70
C SER A 29 5.83 -15.99 -0.46
N ALA A 30 6.76 -15.05 -0.63
CA ALA A 30 7.20 -14.18 0.43
C ALA A 30 5.92 -13.65 1.06
N ARG A 31 5.62 -14.08 2.31
CA ARG A 31 4.58 -13.45 3.11
C ARG A 31 5.14 -12.06 3.38
N LEU A 32 4.84 -11.14 2.46
CA LEU A 32 5.06 -9.72 2.64
C LEU A 32 4.35 -9.36 3.96
N GLY A 33 5.12 -9.06 4.99
CA GLY A 33 4.62 -8.56 6.27
C GLY A 33 4.19 -9.64 7.27
N GLY A 34 5.10 -10.50 7.71
CA GLY A 34 4.96 -11.28 8.95
C GLY A 34 5.20 -10.44 10.21
N GLY A 35 4.69 -9.20 10.26
CA GLY A 35 4.75 -8.36 11.45
C GLY A 35 3.61 -8.71 12.41
N VAL A 36 3.83 -8.46 13.72
CA VAL A 36 2.74 -8.51 14.70
C VAL A 36 1.66 -7.52 14.25
N ASP A 37 0.41 -7.99 14.19
CA ASP A 37 -0.74 -7.15 13.90
C ASP A 37 -0.98 -6.20 15.07
N ARG A 38 -0.59 -4.94 14.90
CA ARG A 38 -0.75 -3.88 15.91
C ARG A 38 -2.04 -3.09 15.73
N THR A 39 -2.62 -3.14 14.53
CA THR A 39 -3.79 -2.33 14.21
C THR A 39 -5.09 -3.10 14.40
N GLY A 40 -5.07 -4.35 14.88
CA GLY A 40 -6.26 -5.20 15.01
C GLY A 40 -6.87 -5.53 13.64
N GLY A 41 -6.02 -5.80 12.65
CA GLY A 41 -6.41 -6.20 11.29
C GLY A 41 -6.73 -5.04 10.35
N LEU A 42 -6.59 -3.79 10.81
CA LEU A 42 -6.84 -2.58 10.03
C LEU A 42 -5.69 -2.29 9.07
N ALA A 43 -6.01 -2.04 7.80
CA ALA A 43 -5.09 -1.47 6.83
C ALA A 43 -5.82 -0.41 5.99
N VAL A 44 -5.13 0.68 5.68
CA VAL A 44 -5.70 1.85 5.00
C VAL A 44 -4.77 2.21 3.84
N GLU A 45 -5.35 2.50 2.68
CA GLU A 45 -4.66 3.17 1.57
C GLU A 45 -5.47 4.41 1.21
N LEU A 46 -4.82 5.57 1.18
CA LEU A 46 -5.42 6.82 0.72
C LEU A 46 -4.56 7.38 -0.41
N GLU A 47 -5.17 7.57 -1.56
CA GLU A 47 -4.57 8.26 -2.70
C GLU A 47 -5.28 9.59 -2.90
N MET A 48 -4.54 10.68 -2.91
CA MET A 48 -5.02 12.03 -3.20
C MET A 48 -4.38 12.50 -4.50
N ARG A 49 -5.20 13.03 -5.42
CA ARG A 49 -4.76 13.69 -6.65
C ARG A 49 -5.38 15.08 -6.71
N GLY A 50 -4.56 16.11 -6.92
CA GLY A 50 -5.00 17.47 -7.18
C GLY A 50 -4.69 17.90 -8.62
N ASP A 51 -5.16 19.09 -9.00
CA ASP A 51 -5.11 19.56 -10.38
C ASP A 51 -3.70 19.94 -10.87
N ASP A 52 -2.84 20.41 -9.94
CA ASP A 52 -1.49 20.89 -10.26
C ASP A 52 -0.46 19.75 -10.34
N ASP A 53 -0.86 18.58 -10.84
CA ASP A 53 -0.11 17.31 -10.78
C ASP A 53 0.30 16.89 -9.35
N SER A 54 -0.26 17.54 -8.32
CA SER A 54 -0.01 17.20 -6.93
C SER A 54 -0.63 15.83 -6.64
N ALA A 55 0.17 14.90 -6.13
CA ALA A 55 -0.30 13.58 -5.75
C ALA A 55 0.32 13.17 -4.41
N ALA A 56 -0.46 12.48 -3.60
CA ALA A 56 0.00 11.88 -2.36
C ALA A 56 -0.60 10.49 -2.22
N PHE A 57 0.21 9.55 -1.73
CA PHE A 57 -0.21 8.19 -1.43
C PHE A 57 0.22 7.83 -0.02
N TYR A 58 -0.74 7.44 0.79
CA TYR A 58 -0.53 6.98 2.16
C TYR A 58 -0.96 5.51 2.28
N ARG A 59 -0.19 4.72 3.02
CA ARG A 59 -0.56 3.35 3.36
C ARG A 59 -0.28 3.06 4.83
N LEU A 60 -1.33 2.85 5.62
CA LEU A 60 -1.22 2.28 6.97
C LEU A 60 -1.31 0.76 6.87
N THR A 61 -0.24 0.08 7.25
CA THR A 61 -0.14 -1.38 7.27
C THR A 61 -0.65 -1.98 8.58
N ARG A 62 -0.91 -3.29 8.61
CA ARG A 62 -1.34 -4.00 9.83
C ARG A 62 -0.31 -4.01 10.95
N SER A 63 0.96 -3.87 10.62
CA SER A 63 2.04 -3.73 11.60
C SER A 63 2.14 -2.33 12.21
N GLY A 64 1.21 -1.42 11.88
CA GLY A 64 1.23 -0.04 12.38
C GLY A 64 2.29 0.83 11.71
N GLN A 65 2.81 0.44 10.55
CA GLN A 65 3.69 1.30 9.76
C GLN A 65 2.85 2.19 8.85
N LEU A 66 3.14 3.49 8.89
CA LEU A 66 2.64 4.47 7.92
C LEU A 66 3.69 4.64 6.83
N GLU A 67 3.28 4.40 5.61
CA GLU A 67 4.10 4.61 4.42
C GLU A 67 3.56 5.79 3.61
N PHE A 68 4.48 6.51 2.97
CA PHE A 68 4.18 7.73 2.22
C PHE A 68 4.92 7.77 0.88
N ALA A 69 4.23 8.29 -0.13
CA ALA A 69 4.80 8.73 -1.39
C ALA A 69 4.17 10.05 -1.83
N GLY A 70 4.97 10.96 -2.39
CA GLY A 70 4.53 12.25 -2.92
C GLY A 70 4.84 12.42 -4.42
N GLY A 71 4.11 13.31 -5.08
CA GLY A 71 4.30 13.69 -6.48
C GLY A 71 4.36 12.48 -7.43
N ARG A 72 5.42 12.41 -8.24
CA ARG A 72 5.60 11.33 -9.23
C ARG A 72 5.67 9.93 -8.60
N ASP A 73 6.13 9.82 -7.36
CA ASP A 73 6.21 8.54 -6.66
C ASP A 73 4.84 8.06 -6.17
N ALA A 74 3.97 8.99 -5.76
CA ALA A 74 2.58 8.68 -5.44
C ALA A 74 1.85 8.07 -6.64
N ASN A 75 2.01 8.66 -7.83
CA ASN A 75 1.41 8.18 -9.08
C ASN A 75 1.85 6.75 -9.46
N GLN A 76 3.05 6.34 -9.03
CA GLN A 76 3.60 5.00 -9.25
C GLN A 76 3.45 4.08 -8.03
N LYS A 77 2.86 4.58 -6.94
CA LYS A 77 2.79 3.90 -5.62
C LYS A 77 4.15 3.42 -5.13
N ARG A 78 5.21 4.18 -5.44
CA ARG A 78 6.58 3.92 -5.02
C ARG A 78 6.82 4.58 -3.66
N ILE A 79 6.85 3.79 -2.59
CA ILE A 79 7.01 4.30 -1.22
C ILE A 79 8.35 5.04 -1.09
N SER A 80 8.28 6.30 -0.66
CA SER A 80 9.44 7.18 -0.46
C SER A 80 9.85 7.31 1.01
N TRP A 81 8.92 7.01 1.93
CA TRP A 81 9.15 7.05 3.36
C TRP A 81 8.27 6.02 4.09
N THR A 82 8.80 5.48 5.18
CA THR A 82 8.09 4.58 6.09
C THR A 82 8.42 4.98 7.52
N GLY A 83 7.39 5.18 8.34
CA GLY A 83 7.50 5.44 9.77
C GLY A 83 6.67 4.46 10.58
N GLN A 84 7.11 4.17 11.80
CA GLN A 84 6.34 3.39 12.75
C GLN A 84 5.41 4.32 13.55
N LEU A 85 4.13 4.01 13.59
CA LEU A 85 3.17 4.67 14.47
C LEU A 85 3.18 4.03 15.85
N ASP A 86 2.89 4.84 16.88
CA ASP A 86 2.55 4.37 18.21
C ASP A 86 1.06 3.97 18.30
N GLU A 87 0.65 3.45 19.45
CA GLU A 87 -0.73 2.97 19.64
C GLU A 87 -1.75 4.12 19.65
N ASP A 88 -1.37 5.31 20.13
CA ASP A 88 -2.25 6.49 20.18
C ASP A 88 -2.52 7.03 18.77
N ASP A 89 -1.49 7.09 17.92
CA ASP A 89 -1.62 7.45 16.51
C ASP A 89 -2.52 6.45 15.77
N ILE A 90 -2.32 5.14 15.99
CA ILE A 90 -3.15 4.09 15.37
C ILE A 90 -4.61 4.21 15.82
N ALA A 91 -4.83 4.43 17.12
CA ALA A 91 -6.16 4.64 17.68
C ALA A 91 -6.84 5.87 17.08
N SER A 92 -6.11 6.98 16.94
CA SER A 92 -6.66 8.23 16.35
C SER A 92 -7.10 8.05 14.90
N VAL A 93 -6.32 7.32 14.08
CA VAL A 93 -6.71 7.01 12.69
C VAL A 93 -7.94 6.11 12.67
N ARG A 94 -7.99 5.09 13.54
CA ARG A 94 -9.14 4.19 13.65
C ARG A 94 -10.40 4.94 14.05
N GLU A 95 -10.33 5.78 15.09
CA GLU A 95 -11.45 6.58 15.57
C GLU A 95 -12.02 7.43 14.44
N LEU A 96 -11.16 8.13 13.69
CA LEU A 96 -11.59 8.95 12.56
C LEU A 96 -12.29 8.09 11.48
N LEU A 97 -11.82 6.87 11.20
CA LEU A 97 -12.49 5.96 10.28
C LEU A 97 -13.84 5.45 10.78
N GLU A 98 -13.98 5.26 12.09
CA GLU A 98 -15.22 4.84 12.75
C GLU A 98 -16.23 5.99 12.79
N THR A 99 -15.82 7.20 13.18
CA THR A 99 -16.64 8.42 13.22
C THR A 99 -17.30 8.73 11.88
N HIS A 100 -16.56 8.56 10.78
CA HIS A 100 -17.07 8.79 9.43
C HIS A 100 -17.77 7.56 8.82
N GLY A 101 -17.89 6.45 9.57
CA GLY A 101 -18.61 5.25 9.16
C GLY A 101 -17.92 4.43 8.06
N TRP A 102 -16.62 4.64 7.80
CA TRP A 102 -15.88 3.88 6.80
C TRP A 102 -15.54 2.46 7.26
N LEU A 103 -15.48 2.20 8.57
CA LEU A 103 -15.35 0.82 9.10
C LEU A 103 -16.68 0.07 9.11
N SER A 104 -17.76 0.71 9.56
CA SER A 104 -19.10 0.11 9.59
C SER A 104 -19.68 -0.11 8.18
N GLY A 105 -19.25 0.70 7.21
CA GLY A 105 -19.83 0.73 5.87
C GLY A 105 -21.08 1.62 5.75
N GLU A 106 -21.41 2.36 6.81
CA GLU A 106 -22.50 3.36 6.82
C GLU A 106 -22.13 4.60 6.00
N ALA A 107 -20.83 4.84 5.81
CA ALA A 107 -20.37 5.85 4.87
C ALA A 107 -20.97 5.59 3.48
N SER A 108 -21.72 6.56 2.97
CA SER A 108 -22.17 6.53 1.59
C SER A 108 -20.97 6.37 0.66
N ARG A 109 -21.04 5.40 -0.26
CA ARG A 109 -20.15 5.36 -1.43
C ARG A 109 -20.52 6.56 -2.30
N ARG A 110 -20.03 7.75 -1.95
CA ARG A 110 -20.44 9.01 -2.56
C ARG A 110 -19.90 9.06 -3.98
N LEU A 111 -20.70 8.57 -4.93
CA LEU A 111 -20.52 8.77 -6.36
C LEU A 111 -20.60 10.27 -6.65
N GLU A 112 -19.64 10.73 -7.46
CA GLU A 112 -19.59 11.99 -8.19
C GLU A 112 -20.83 12.88 -7.98
N ARG A 113 -20.72 13.89 -7.09
CA ARG A 113 -21.50 15.09 -7.39
C ARG A 113 -20.93 15.61 -8.70
N SER A 114 -21.79 15.87 -9.67
CA SER A 114 -21.45 16.64 -10.86
C SER A 114 -21.01 18.04 -10.41
N VAL A 115 -19.77 18.13 -9.93
CA VAL A 115 -19.07 19.38 -9.72
C VAL A 115 -18.68 19.82 -11.12
N PRO A 116 -19.00 21.05 -11.55
CA PRO A 116 -18.56 21.57 -12.83
C PRO A 116 -17.04 21.34 -12.99
N ASP A 117 -16.59 20.93 -14.17
CA ASP A 117 -15.17 20.64 -14.50
C ASP A 117 -14.19 21.75 -14.06
N SER A 118 -14.68 22.99 -13.91
CA SER A 118 -13.92 24.15 -13.48
C SER A 118 -13.71 24.27 -11.95
N ALA A 119 -14.27 23.37 -11.14
CA ALA A 119 -14.24 23.47 -9.67
C ALA A 119 -13.74 22.20 -8.95
N VAL A 120 -13.41 21.13 -9.67
CA VAL A 120 -12.85 19.91 -9.10
C VAL A 120 -11.37 20.15 -8.84
N LYS A 121 -10.98 20.33 -7.56
CA LYS A 121 -9.57 20.57 -7.18
C LYS A 121 -8.81 19.37 -6.64
N ARG A 122 -9.54 18.35 -6.17
CA ARG A 122 -8.98 17.16 -5.51
C ARG A 122 -9.87 15.95 -5.72
N ARG A 123 -9.25 14.80 -5.91
CA ARG A 123 -9.84 13.47 -5.90
C ARG A 123 -9.17 12.63 -4.82
N TYR A 124 -9.98 11.90 -4.07
CA TYR A 124 -9.54 10.97 -3.05
C TYR A 124 -10.02 9.57 -3.41
N ASP A 125 -9.11 8.60 -3.41
CA ASP A 125 -9.41 7.17 -3.50
C ASP A 125 -8.95 6.51 -2.18
N LEU A 126 -9.92 6.12 -1.35
CA LEU A 126 -9.70 5.48 -0.05
C LEU A 126 -10.04 3.98 -0.13
N THR A 127 -9.12 3.13 0.28
CA THR A 127 -9.36 1.70 0.51
C THR A 127 -9.14 1.38 1.98
N VAL A 128 -10.15 0.84 2.63
CA VAL A 128 -10.10 0.40 4.03
C VAL A 128 -10.27 -1.10 4.10
N ARG A 129 -9.38 -1.78 4.83
CA ARG A 129 -9.43 -3.22 5.05
C ARG A 129 -9.48 -3.51 6.54
N GLN A 130 -10.41 -4.36 6.96
CA GLN A 130 -10.53 -4.82 8.35
C GLN A 130 -10.76 -6.33 8.35
N GLY A 131 -9.76 -7.09 8.82
CA GLY A 131 -9.80 -8.55 8.75
C GLY A 131 -9.90 -9.07 7.31
N ARG A 132 -11.07 -9.59 6.92
CA ARG A 132 -11.35 -10.07 5.55
C ARG A 132 -12.15 -9.07 4.71
N GLU A 133 -12.68 -8.02 5.32
CA GLU A 133 -13.52 -7.05 4.63
C GLU A 133 -12.66 -5.98 3.95
N THR A 134 -13.08 -5.57 2.76
CA THR A 134 -12.47 -4.46 2.02
C THR A 134 -13.56 -3.53 1.52
N ARG A 135 -13.43 -2.25 1.88
CA ARG A 135 -14.32 -1.17 1.45
C ARG A 135 -13.51 -0.17 0.64
N ARG A 136 -14.11 0.37 -0.42
CA ARG A 136 -13.48 1.36 -1.30
C ARG A 136 -14.42 2.55 -1.45
N TYR A 137 -13.84 3.73 -1.33
CA TYR A 137 -14.52 5.00 -1.44
C TYR A 137 -13.75 5.86 -2.43
N GLN A 138 -14.48 6.54 -3.28
CA GLN A 138 -13.93 7.53 -4.19
C GLN A 138 -14.72 8.80 -4.00
N VAL A 139 -14.01 9.92 -3.87
CA VAL A 139 -14.62 11.23 -3.67
C VAL A 139 -13.94 12.21 -4.61
N ILE A 140 -14.75 12.95 -5.35
CA ILE A 140 -14.29 14.00 -6.27
C ILE A 140 -14.83 15.33 -5.76
N GLY A 141 -13.92 16.29 -5.57
CA GLY A 141 -14.22 17.61 -5.02
C GLY A 141 -14.09 17.72 -3.50
N PRO A 142 -14.58 18.83 -2.91
CA PRO A 142 -14.46 19.09 -1.48
C PRO A 142 -15.25 18.10 -0.64
N ASP A 143 -14.59 17.47 0.32
CA ASP A 143 -15.20 16.57 1.30
C ASP A 143 -14.44 16.71 2.62
N SER A 144 -15.14 17.19 3.65
CA SER A 144 -14.52 17.51 4.94
C SER A 144 -13.96 16.27 5.62
N ALA A 145 -14.65 15.12 5.50
CA ALA A 145 -14.21 13.87 6.10
C ALA A 145 -12.91 13.37 5.44
N MET A 146 -12.86 13.34 4.10
CA MET A 146 -11.63 12.96 3.37
C MET A 146 -10.49 13.93 3.64
N THR A 147 -10.78 15.23 3.76
CA THR A 147 -9.79 16.24 4.09
C THR A 147 -9.22 16.02 5.49
N GLU A 148 -10.07 15.73 6.48
CA GLU A 148 -9.66 15.44 7.85
C GLU A 148 -8.78 14.17 7.93
N LEU A 149 -9.17 13.09 7.23
CA LEU A 149 -8.34 11.89 7.15
C LEU A 149 -6.99 12.16 6.46
N TYR A 150 -7.01 12.92 5.36
CA TYR A 150 -5.80 13.31 4.65
C TYR A 150 -4.87 14.12 5.55
N ASP A 151 -5.39 15.14 6.24
CA ASP A 151 -4.62 16.01 7.14
C ASP A 151 -4.05 15.21 8.33
N GLN A 152 -4.82 14.25 8.85
CA GLN A 152 -4.35 13.32 9.89
C GLN A 152 -3.14 12.52 9.41
N LEU A 153 -3.23 11.91 8.22
CA LEU A 153 -2.15 11.08 7.67
C LEU A 153 -0.94 11.92 7.24
N ASP A 154 -1.14 13.11 6.68
CA ASP A 154 -0.05 14.01 6.31
C ASP A 154 0.70 14.51 7.56
N ARG A 155 -0.03 14.87 8.62
CA ARG A 155 0.55 15.25 9.92
C ARG A 155 1.43 14.14 10.49
N LEU A 156 0.96 12.89 10.46
CA LEU A 156 1.75 11.74 10.92
C LEU A 156 2.97 11.50 10.02
N ALA A 157 2.80 11.63 8.70
CA ALA A 157 3.88 11.49 7.73
C ALA A 157 4.89 12.64 7.77
N ALA A 158 4.54 13.80 8.36
CA ALA A 158 5.42 14.95 8.48
C ALA A 158 6.65 14.64 9.35
N ARG A 159 6.59 13.61 10.21
CA ARG A 159 7.74 13.09 10.98
C ARG A 159 8.95 12.72 10.11
N ARG A 160 8.75 12.50 8.80
CA ARG A 160 9.85 12.34 7.83
C ARG A 160 10.84 13.51 7.83
N PHE A 161 10.38 14.70 8.20
CA PHE A 161 11.18 15.91 8.23
C PHE A 161 11.90 16.11 9.56
N ASP A 162 11.56 15.39 10.64
CA ASP A 162 12.18 15.56 11.96
C ASP A 162 13.71 15.44 11.86
N SER A 163 14.18 14.40 11.15
CA SER A 163 15.61 14.17 10.91
C SER A 163 16.32 15.29 10.13
N VAL A 164 15.59 16.00 9.26
CA VAL A 164 16.13 17.10 8.46
C VAL A 164 16.18 18.37 9.32
N LEU A 165 15.13 18.60 10.12
CA LEU A 165 15.05 19.74 11.03
C LEU A 165 16.13 19.68 12.10
N ASP A 166 16.44 18.48 12.62
CA ASP A 166 17.51 18.26 13.60
C ASP A 166 18.92 18.56 13.07
N GLN A 167 19.10 18.54 11.74
CA GLN A 167 20.39 18.81 11.09
C GLN A 167 20.59 20.29 10.72
N LEU A 168 19.55 21.12 10.87
CA LEU A 168 19.68 22.55 10.59
C LEU A 168 20.56 23.20 11.67
N PRO A 169 21.52 24.07 11.29
CA PRO A 169 22.29 24.83 12.26
C PRO A 169 21.35 25.60 13.19
N ARG A 170 21.53 25.45 14.50
CA ARG A 170 20.83 26.31 15.45
C ARG A 170 21.34 27.73 15.24
N ALA A 171 20.43 28.67 14.98
CA ALA A 171 20.77 30.08 14.88
C ALA A 171 21.43 30.52 16.19
N GLY A 172 22.76 30.62 16.22
CA GLY A 172 23.52 30.95 17.43
C GLY A 172 24.96 30.44 17.45
N ASP A 173 25.29 29.36 16.73
CA ASP A 173 26.62 28.73 16.83
C ASP A 173 27.62 29.22 15.75
N GLN A 174 27.38 30.38 15.14
CA GLN A 174 28.40 31.05 14.31
C GLN A 174 29.18 32.03 15.19
N GLN A 175 30.23 31.52 15.84
CA GLN A 175 31.35 32.35 16.33
C GLN A 175 32.57 32.13 15.46
#